data_AF-A0A9Q1A1T9-F1
#
_entry.id   AF-A0A9Q1A1T9-F1
#
_cell.length_a   1.000
_cell.length_b   1.000
_cell.length_c   1.000
_cell.angle_alpha   90.00
_cell.angle_beta   90.00
_cell.angle_gamma   90.00
#
_symmetry.space_group_name_H-M   'P 1'
#
loop_
_entity.id
_entity.type
_entity.pdbx_description
1 polymer ?
#
loop_
_entity_poly.entity_id
_entity_poly.type
_entity_poly.pdbx_seq_one_letter_code
_entity_poly.pdbx_strand_id
1 'polypeptide(L)'
;MSHHSYVEGENQIIMEASCPGNRYAEKLNENDSPQGIQFTAILDLQVSEARGVVRVLEDSKLRVEGSDWAVLLLVSSSSFDGPFTKPVDSKKNPTSASLSALKSIGSLSYIDLYAHHLDDYQSLFHRVSLQLSKSSKSVSGNASLTRKELVPFQSDISFKGSEDDKVSTAERVKAFQTDEDPSLVELLFQYGRYLLISCSRPGTQVANLQGIWNKDLTPPWDGAQHLNINLQMNYWPALSCNLKECQEPLFEYISSLSISGSMTAKVNYEAKGWVAHQVSDLWAKTSPDAGQALWALWPMGGAWLCTHLWEHYTYTTDRDFLRDKAYPLLEGCASFLLDWLIEGPGGYLETNPSTSPEHMFIAPDGKPASVSYSSTMDMSIIKEVFSAIVSAAKILGRNEDELVQKVLEALPRLLPTKIARDGSVMEWAQDFQDPRGSPSTCITPLWPFSRAYNNCRENSKSM
;
A
#
# COMPACT_ATOMS: atom_id res chain seq x y z
N MET A 1 21.99 -9.70 14.67
CA MET A 1 22.14 -8.25 14.86
C MET A 1 22.74 -8.02 16.23
N SER A 2 23.83 -7.28 16.32
CA SER A 2 24.29 -6.73 17.60
C SER A 2 23.40 -5.54 17.94
N HIS A 3 22.85 -5.55 19.16
CA HIS A 3 22.17 -4.41 19.75
C HIS A 3 22.86 -4.12 21.08
N HIS A 4 22.85 -2.86 21.48
CA HIS A 4 23.33 -2.41 22.78
C HIS A 4 22.14 -1.80 23.52
N SER A 5 21.84 -2.36 24.69
CA SER A 5 20.79 -1.84 25.56
C SER A 5 21.40 -1.39 26.88
N TYR A 6 20.99 -0.22 27.33
CA TYR A 6 21.41 0.36 28.59
C TYR A 6 20.28 1.19 29.19
N VAL A 7 20.40 1.46 30.48
CA VAL A 7 19.48 2.34 31.20
C VAL A 7 20.04 3.76 31.20
N GLU A 8 19.20 4.74 30.86
CA GLU A 8 19.51 6.15 31.02
C GLU A 8 18.60 6.75 32.11
N GLY A 9 19.19 7.46 33.07
CA GLY A 9 18.46 7.97 34.22
C GLY A 9 17.90 6.88 35.13
N GLU A 10 16.70 7.08 35.67
CA GLU A 10 16.08 6.18 36.66
C GLU A 10 14.97 5.30 36.06
N ASN A 11 14.46 5.63 34.87
CA ASN A 11 13.22 5.07 34.34
C ASN A 11 13.21 4.82 32.82
N GLN A 12 14.34 4.92 32.12
CA GLN A 12 14.42 4.73 30.67
C GLN A 12 15.33 3.58 30.29
N ILE A 13 14.90 2.74 29.35
CA ILE A 13 15.76 1.78 28.65
C ILE A 13 15.94 2.26 27.22
N ILE A 14 17.19 2.41 26.79
CA ILE A 14 17.57 2.74 25.42
C ILE A 14 18.14 1.48 24.77
N MET A 15 17.66 1.15 23.57
CA MET A 15 18.21 0.12 22.71
C MET A 15 18.68 0.75 21.40
N GLU A 16 19.98 0.66 21.12
CA GLU A 16 20.60 1.09 19.88
C GLU A 16 21.10 -0.11 19.09
N ALA A 17 20.88 -0.11 17.78
CA ALA A 17 21.30 -1.21 16.93
C ALA A 17 21.52 -0.76 15.48
N SER A 18 22.13 -1.67 14.70
CA SER A 18 22.33 -1.50 13.27
C SER A 18 21.86 -2.75 12.53
N CYS A 19 21.13 -2.54 11.44
CA CYS A 19 20.90 -3.58 10.45
C CYS A 19 22.24 -3.98 9.81
N PRO A 20 22.39 -5.25 9.37
CA PRO A 20 23.48 -5.65 8.48
C PRO A 20 23.44 -4.80 7.20
N GLY A 21 24.59 -4.40 6.66
CA GLY A 21 24.62 -3.68 5.37
C GLY A 21 24.34 -4.56 4.16
N ASN A 22 24.40 -5.88 4.31
CA ASN A 22 23.94 -6.84 3.31
C ASN A 22 22.89 -7.77 3.89
N ARG A 23 21.82 -7.97 3.12
CA ARG A 23 20.67 -8.78 3.51
C ARG A 23 21.01 -10.27 3.57
N TYR A 24 21.79 -10.73 2.60
CA TYR A 24 22.40 -12.06 2.59
C TYR A 24 23.84 -11.89 3.01
N ALA A 25 24.21 -12.42 4.18
CA ALA A 25 25.61 -12.50 4.58
C ALA A 25 26.32 -13.50 3.67
N GLU A 26 26.80 -13.05 2.50
CA GLU A 26 27.92 -13.74 1.88
C GLU A 26 29.11 -13.67 2.85
N LYS A 27 30.02 -14.64 2.76
CA LYS A 27 31.28 -14.67 3.51
C LYS A 27 32.15 -13.47 3.13
N LEU A 28 31.80 -12.29 3.63
CA LEU A 28 32.62 -11.10 3.52
C LEU A 28 33.73 -11.21 4.56
N ASN A 29 34.93 -10.78 4.17
CA ASN A 29 36.04 -10.58 5.09
C ASN A 29 35.60 -9.59 6.18
N GLU A 30 35.98 -9.82 7.44
CA GLU A 30 35.58 -9.03 8.63
C GLU A 30 35.83 -7.51 8.48
N ASN A 31 36.66 -7.08 7.52
CA ASN A 31 37.01 -5.68 7.27
C ASN A 31 36.07 -4.94 6.29
N ASP A 32 35.12 -5.60 5.63
CA ASP A 32 34.32 -5.01 4.53
C ASP A 32 32.80 -5.18 4.76
N SER A 33 32.36 -5.01 6.02
CA SER A 33 30.94 -5.05 6.38
C SER A 33 30.33 -3.65 6.27
N PRO A 34 29.60 -3.30 5.19
CA PRO A 34 28.94 -2.01 5.11
C PRO A 34 27.96 -1.84 6.28
N GLN A 35 27.88 -0.64 6.84
CA GLN A 35 26.93 -0.34 7.90
C GLN A 35 25.53 -0.19 7.29
N GLY A 36 24.56 -0.95 7.81
CA GLY A 36 23.16 -0.83 7.40
C GLY A 36 22.44 0.31 8.12
N ILE A 37 21.11 0.35 7.99
CA ILE A 37 20.26 1.32 8.71
C ILE A 37 20.47 1.16 10.21
N GLN A 38 20.74 2.25 10.91
CA GLN A 38 20.75 2.32 12.37
C GLN A 38 19.34 2.55 12.89
N PHE A 39 19.04 2.06 14.08
CA PHE A 39 17.76 2.32 14.75
C PHE A 39 17.92 2.39 16.26
N THR A 40 17.06 3.18 16.88
CA THR A 40 17.01 3.35 18.33
C THR A 40 15.57 3.26 18.81
N ALA A 41 15.33 2.40 19.81
CA ALA A 41 14.07 2.37 20.55
C ALA A 41 14.31 2.80 21.99
N ILE A 42 13.44 3.65 22.52
CA ILE A 42 13.49 4.14 23.89
C ILE A 42 12.17 3.80 24.57
N LEU A 43 12.26 3.10 25.70
CA LEU A 43 11.15 2.82 26.60
C LEU A 43 11.29 3.68 27.84
N ASP A 44 10.35 4.59 28.06
CA ASP A 44 10.22 5.39 29.28
C ASP A 44 9.05 4.87 30.12
N LEU A 45 9.26 4.82 31.43
CA LEU A 45 8.30 4.33 32.40
C LEU A 45 7.86 5.43 33.36
N GLN A 46 6.56 5.73 33.36
CA GLN A 46 5.93 6.63 34.32
C GLN A 46 5.11 5.83 35.32
N VAL A 47 5.19 6.17 36.60
CA VAL A 47 4.50 5.49 37.71
C VAL A 47 3.88 6.49 38.67
N SER A 48 3.00 6.02 39.56
CA SER A 48 2.37 6.88 40.57
C SER A 48 3.40 7.48 41.54
N GLU A 49 3.57 8.81 41.54
CA GLU A 49 4.58 9.50 42.37
C GLU A 49 4.43 9.26 43.88
N ALA A 50 3.21 8.97 44.34
CA ALA A 50 2.92 8.83 45.78
C ALA A 50 3.42 7.50 46.38
N ARG A 51 3.57 6.43 45.58
CA ARG A 51 3.87 5.08 46.08
C ARG A 51 4.77 4.25 45.16
N GLY A 52 4.79 4.57 43.87
CA GLY A 52 5.56 3.84 42.86
C GLY A 52 7.05 4.16 42.93
N VAL A 53 7.88 3.12 42.93
CA VAL A 53 9.33 3.22 42.78
C VAL A 53 9.76 2.40 41.57
N VAL A 54 10.57 3.01 40.70
CA VAL A 54 11.25 2.31 39.59
C VAL A 54 12.66 1.96 40.05
N ARG A 55 13.04 0.68 39.95
CA ARG A 55 14.39 0.19 40.22
C ARG A 55 15.01 -0.35 38.95
N VAL A 56 16.24 0.07 38.69
CA VAL A 56 17.08 -0.48 37.63
C VAL A 56 17.67 -1.81 38.11
N LEU A 57 17.54 -2.85 37.29
CA LEU A 57 18.13 -4.16 37.52
C LEU A 57 19.04 -4.53 36.35
N GLU A 58 20.27 -4.96 36.65
CA GLU A 58 21.20 -5.56 35.68
C GLU A 58 21.39 -4.69 34.41
N ASP A 59 21.39 -3.36 34.58
CA ASP A 59 21.61 -2.32 33.55
C ASP A 59 20.71 -2.38 32.30
N SER A 60 19.68 -3.24 32.30
CA SER A 60 18.84 -3.53 31.12
C SER A 60 17.38 -3.88 31.44
N LYS A 61 17.00 -3.85 32.73
CA LYS A 61 15.63 -4.15 33.19
C LYS A 61 15.15 -3.07 34.15
N LEU A 62 13.87 -2.73 34.05
CA LEU A 62 13.19 -1.86 35.01
C LEU A 62 12.19 -2.69 35.84
N ARG A 63 12.19 -2.49 37.16
CA ARG A 63 11.24 -3.08 38.10
C ARG A 63 10.40 -1.99 38.73
N VAL A 64 9.08 -2.13 38.64
CA VAL A 64 8.12 -1.26 39.34
C VAL A 64 7.70 -1.91 40.65
N GLU A 65 7.77 -1.16 41.74
CA GLU A 65 7.30 -1.58 43.07
C GLU A 65 6.32 -0.55 43.64
N GLY A 66 5.28 -1.01 44.33
CA GLY A 66 4.38 -0.13 45.09
C GLY A 66 3.47 0.80 44.27
N SER A 67 3.48 0.73 42.94
CA SER A 67 2.65 1.60 42.09
C SER A 67 1.27 1.00 41.80
N ASP A 68 0.24 1.86 41.75
CA ASP A 68 -1.12 1.48 41.33
C ASP A 68 -1.30 1.44 39.81
N TRP A 69 -0.45 2.18 39.08
CA TRP A 69 -0.47 2.27 37.63
C TRP A 69 0.95 2.43 37.08
N ALA A 70 1.12 2.07 35.82
CA ALA A 70 2.34 2.34 35.07
C ALA A 70 1.96 2.70 33.63
N VAL A 71 2.62 3.71 33.06
CA VAL A 71 2.48 4.10 31.65
C VAL A 71 3.82 3.85 30.98
N LEU A 72 3.80 3.08 29.90
CA LEU A 72 4.96 2.77 29.09
C LEU A 72 4.92 3.65 27.83
N LEU A 73 5.89 4.54 27.66
CA LEU A 73 6.06 5.32 26.45
C LEU A 73 7.16 4.68 25.62
N LEU A 74 6.79 4.14 24.46
CA LEU A 74 7.73 3.53 23.52
C LEU A 74 7.85 4.41 22.28
N VAL A 75 9.06 4.91 22.02
CA VAL A 75 9.40 5.64 20.81
C VAL A 75 10.50 4.92 20.05
N SER A 76 10.46 4.98 18.73
CA SER A 76 11.49 4.38 17.88
C SER A 76 11.73 5.24 16.65
N SER A 77 12.97 5.26 16.18
CA SER A 77 13.40 5.97 14.98
C SER A 77 14.52 5.21 14.29
N SER A 78 14.69 5.44 12.99
CA SER A 78 15.78 4.88 12.21
C SER A 78 16.60 5.99 11.54
N SER A 79 17.80 5.65 11.09
CA SER A 79 18.62 6.52 10.25
C SER A 79 18.16 6.54 8.78
N PHE A 80 17.00 5.98 8.43
CA PHE A 80 16.52 6.00 7.06
C PHE A 80 16.25 7.43 6.58
N ASP A 81 16.99 7.85 5.55
CA ASP A 81 16.94 9.20 4.98
C ASP A 81 16.51 9.19 3.52
N GLY A 82 15.44 8.42 3.26
CA GLY A 82 14.87 8.26 1.93
C GLY A 82 15.56 7.20 1.08
N PRO A 83 14.93 6.79 -0.03
CA PRO A 83 15.39 5.68 -0.87
C PRO A 83 16.71 5.96 -1.62
N PHE A 84 17.12 7.22 -1.72
CA PHE A 84 18.30 7.64 -2.49
C PHE A 84 19.55 7.93 -1.63
N THR A 85 19.44 7.80 -0.31
CA THR A 85 20.55 8.01 0.61
C THR A 85 21.05 6.66 1.09
N LYS A 86 22.33 6.35 0.82
CA LYS A 86 22.93 5.11 1.35
C LYS A 86 22.93 5.17 2.89
N PRO A 87 22.74 4.04 3.60
CA PRO A 87 22.71 4.06 5.06
C PRO A 87 23.91 4.73 5.72
N VAL A 88 25.12 4.52 5.17
CA VAL A 88 26.39 5.13 5.64
C VAL A 88 26.46 6.65 5.44
N ASP A 89 25.70 7.19 4.49
CA ASP A 89 25.69 8.62 4.15
C ASP A 89 24.58 9.39 4.89
N SER A 90 23.72 8.67 5.63
CA SER A 90 22.63 9.27 6.37
C SER A 90 23.15 10.20 7.47
N LYS A 91 22.57 11.40 7.53
CA LYS A 91 22.85 12.38 8.58
C LYS A 91 21.87 12.28 9.75
N LYS A 92 20.90 11.36 9.68
CA LYS A 92 19.91 11.17 10.73
C LYS A 92 20.51 10.37 11.89
N ASN A 93 20.41 10.93 13.09
CA ASN A 93 20.74 10.24 14.32
C ASN A 93 19.44 9.69 14.96
N PRO A 94 19.21 8.37 14.94
CA PRO A 94 17.98 7.79 15.48
C PRO A 94 17.81 7.99 16.98
N THR A 95 18.90 8.00 17.77
CA THR A 95 18.84 8.23 19.22
C THR A 95 18.38 9.65 19.53
N SER A 96 18.95 10.65 18.85
CA SER A 96 18.53 12.05 18.99
C SER A 96 17.07 12.27 18.57
N ALA A 97 16.64 11.63 17.48
CA ALA A 97 15.26 11.69 17.01
C ALA A 97 14.29 11.07 18.02
N SER A 98 14.59 9.87 18.54
CA SER A 98 13.78 9.20 19.57
C SER A 98 13.72 10.00 20.88
N LEU A 99 14.85 10.56 21.35
CA LEU A 99 14.87 11.41 22.55
C LEU A 99 14.04 12.69 22.36
N SER A 100 14.10 13.31 21.19
CA SER A 100 13.30 14.49 20.86
C SER A 100 11.79 14.15 20.85
N ALA A 101 11.41 13.02 20.25
CA ALA A 101 10.04 12.53 20.26
C ALA A 101 9.55 12.28 21.69
N LEU A 102 10.33 11.57 22.50
CA LEU A 102 10.01 11.30 23.90
C LEU A 102 9.86 12.58 24.71
N LYS A 103 10.77 13.55 24.53
CA LYS A 103 10.70 14.86 25.22
C LYS A 103 9.43 15.63 24.87
N SER A 104 8.93 15.51 23.64
CA SER A 104 7.70 16.20 23.22
C SER A 104 6.44 15.64 23.87
N ILE A 105 6.45 14.36 24.26
CA ILE A 105 5.31 13.69 24.92
C ILE A 105 5.49 13.50 26.44
N GLY A 106 6.71 13.60 26.97
CA GLY A 106 7.02 13.23 28.35
C GLY A 106 6.35 14.07 29.43
N SER A 107 5.85 15.27 29.08
CA SER A 107 5.07 16.13 30.00
C SER A 107 3.56 15.91 29.95
N LEU A 108 3.07 15.09 29.02
CA LEU A 108 1.66 14.79 28.86
C LEU A 108 1.23 13.67 29.78
N SER A 109 0.05 13.79 30.38
CA SER A 109 -0.54 12.67 31.14
C SER A 109 -1.08 11.61 30.18
N TYR A 110 -1.30 10.39 30.69
CA TYR A 110 -2.00 9.34 29.92
C TYR A 110 -3.35 9.83 29.38
N ILE A 111 -4.09 10.62 30.16
CA ILE A 111 -5.39 11.15 29.76
C ILE A 111 -5.25 12.08 28.55
N ASP A 112 -4.23 12.94 28.54
CA ASP A 112 -3.96 13.85 27.42
C ASP A 112 -3.54 13.05 26.16
N LEU A 113 -2.63 12.09 26.32
CA LEU A 113 -2.20 11.21 25.22
C LEU A 113 -3.36 10.43 24.62
N TYR A 114 -4.22 9.87 25.48
CA TYR A 114 -5.40 9.13 25.06
C TYR A 114 -6.42 10.03 24.36
N ALA A 115 -6.66 11.23 24.88
CA ALA A 115 -7.57 12.20 24.26
C ALA A 115 -7.07 12.63 22.87
N HIS A 116 -5.78 12.93 22.72
CA HIS A 116 -5.19 13.26 21.42
C HIS A 116 -5.28 12.09 20.44
N HIS A 117 -5.00 10.86 20.90
CA HIS A 117 -5.15 9.67 20.07
C HIS A 117 -6.60 9.48 19.58
N LEU A 118 -7.58 9.60 20.49
CA LEU A 118 -8.98 9.46 20.13
C LEU A 118 -9.42 10.52 19.14
N ASP A 119 -9.05 11.79 19.36
CA ASP A 119 -9.40 12.89 18.46
C ASP A 119 -8.88 12.63 17.02
N ASP A 120 -7.59 12.29 16.90
CA ASP A 120 -6.97 11.96 15.61
C ASP A 120 -7.62 10.72 14.96
N TYR A 121 -7.64 9.59 15.65
CA TYR A 121 -8.12 8.33 15.10
C TYR A 121 -9.62 8.38 14.76
N GLN A 122 -10.45 8.90 15.65
CA GLN A 122 -11.90 8.96 15.44
C GLN A 122 -12.29 9.97 14.34
N SER A 123 -11.48 11.01 14.10
CA SER A 123 -11.71 11.94 12.98
C SER A 123 -11.67 11.25 11.61
N LEU A 124 -10.93 10.14 11.49
CA LEU A 124 -10.86 9.29 10.31
C LEU A 124 -11.86 8.14 10.39
N PHE A 125 -11.86 7.41 11.51
CA PHE A 125 -12.61 6.18 11.65
C PHE A 125 -14.13 6.42 11.65
N HIS A 126 -14.64 7.47 12.29
CA HIS A 126 -16.08 7.71 12.36
C HIS A 126 -16.70 8.32 11.08
N ARG A 127 -15.90 8.55 10.02
CA ARG A 127 -16.42 9.06 8.73
C ARG A 127 -17.34 8.09 7.99
N VAL A 128 -17.24 6.79 8.28
CA VAL A 128 -18.05 5.74 7.64
C VAL A 128 -18.59 4.78 8.69
N SER A 129 -19.89 4.51 8.60
CA SER A 129 -20.58 3.47 9.36
C SER A 129 -21.24 2.50 8.39
N LEU A 130 -21.20 1.21 8.72
CA LEU A 130 -21.87 0.15 7.99
C LEU A 130 -22.68 -0.65 9.01
N GLN A 131 -23.98 -0.81 8.75
CA GLN A 131 -24.87 -1.61 9.58
C GLN A 131 -25.71 -2.51 8.67
N LEU A 132 -25.50 -3.81 8.80
CA LEU A 132 -26.17 -4.90 8.10
C LEU A 132 -27.05 -5.71 9.07
N SER A 133 -26.61 -5.83 10.31
CA SER A 133 -27.36 -6.40 11.43
C SER A 133 -28.55 -5.49 11.76
N LYS A 134 -29.73 -6.09 11.93
CA LYS A 134 -30.91 -5.34 12.36
C LYS A 134 -30.65 -4.81 13.75
N SER A 135 -30.74 -3.50 13.94
CA SER A 135 -30.93 -2.91 15.26
C SER A 135 -32.11 -3.63 15.92
N SER A 136 -31.85 -4.37 17.00
CA SER A 136 -32.87 -4.89 17.89
C SER A 136 -33.51 -3.75 18.69
N LYS A 137 -34.00 -2.70 18.01
CA LYS A 137 -34.83 -1.63 18.57
C LYS A 137 -35.85 -1.14 17.54
N SER A 138 -36.98 -1.83 17.49
CA SER A 138 -38.24 -1.24 17.02
C SER A 138 -39.39 -1.64 17.94
N VAL A 139 -39.35 -1.20 19.19
CA VAL A 139 -40.58 -0.88 19.95
C VAL A 139 -40.30 0.36 20.83
N SER A 140 -40.89 1.48 20.39
CA SER A 140 -41.36 2.64 21.16
C SER A 140 -40.37 3.60 21.83
N GLY A 141 -40.44 4.88 21.42
CA GLY A 141 -40.21 6.03 22.32
C GLY A 141 -39.54 7.24 21.67
N ASN A 142 -40.34 8.22 21.25
CA ASN A 142 -39.90 9.57 20.85
C ASN A 142 -38.93 10.20 21.88
N ALA A 143 -37.78 10.72 21.44
CA ALA A 143 -37.16 11.89 22.09
C ALA A 143 -36.19 12.61 21.15
N SER A 144 -36.40 13.92 21.08
CA SER A 144 -35.72 14.96 20.32
C SER A 144 -34.19 14.97 20.44
N LEU A 145 -33.54 15.36 19.35
CA LEU A 145 -32.15 15.83 19.30
C LEU A 145 -32.01 17.11 20.12
N THR A 146 -31.20 17.11 21.18
CA THR A 146 -30.64 18.33 21.77
C THR A 146 -29.14 18.20 22.02
N ARG A 147 -28.46 19.30 21.72
CA ARG A 147 -27.02 19.53 21.60
C ARG A 147 -26.28 19.46 22.95
N LYS A 148 -25.13 18.77 22.93
CA LYS A 148 -23.90 18.88 23.75
C LYS A 148 -23.97 19.72 25.04
N GLU A 149 -23.76 19.06 26.16
CA GLU A 149 -23.02 19.60 27.30
C GLU A 149 -21.84 18.66 27.64
N LEU A 150 -20.66 19.27 27.81
CA LEU A 150 -19.45 18.64 28.33
C LEU A 150 -19.61 18.50 29.85
N VAL A 151 -19.47 17.28 30.39
CA VAL A 151 -19.50 17.01 31.83
C VAL A 151 -18.20 16.27 32.22
N PRO A 152 -17.57 16.57 33.37
CA PRO A 152 -16.24 16.08 33.73
C PRO A 152 -16.23 14.61 34.15
N PHE A 153 -15.05 14.01 34.03
CA PHE A 153 -14.64 12.68 34.44
C PHE A 153 -15.39 12.14 35.67
N GLN A 154 -16.32 11.21 35.41
CA GLN A 154 -16.85 10.29 36.41
C GLN A 154 -16.35 8.89 36.07
N SER A 155 -15.69 8.27 37.03
CA SER A 155 -14.87 7.06 36.98
C SER A 155 -15.66 5.75 36.78
N ASP A 156 -16.79 5.79 36.10
CA ASP A 156 -17.59 4.59 35.80
C ASP A 156 -17.93 4.55 34.31
N ILE A 157 -16.94 4.17 33.49
CA ILE A 157 -17.23 3.55 32.19
C ILE A 157 -17.78 2.15 32.50
N SER A 158 -19.04 2.12 32.96
CA SER A 158 -19.84 0.92 32.81
C SER A 158 -20.16 0.83 31.33
N PHE A 159 -19.38 0.01 30.62
CA PHE A 159 -19.91 -0.63 29.43
C PHE A 159 -21.19 -1.34 29.90
N LYS A 160 -22.36 -0.76 29.63
CA LYS A 160 -23.61 -1.53 29.59
C LYS A 160 -23.44 -2.51 28.44
N GLY A 161 -22.72 -3.60 28.71
CA GLY A 161 -22.76 -4.79 27.90
C GLY A 161 -24.22 -5.20 27.80
N SER A 162 -24.71 -5.35 26.57
CA SER A 162 -25.79 -6.29 26.36
C SER A 162 -25.35 -7.63 26.97
N GLU A 163 -26.24 -8.26 27.72
CA GLU A 163 -26.08 -9.58 28.35
C GLU A 163 -25.97 -10.73 27.32
N ASP A 164 -25.22 -10.54 26.24
CA ASP A 164 -24.74 -11.62 25.39
C ASP A 164 -23.28 -11.86 25.77
N ASP A 165 -23.04 -12.87 26.60
CA ASP A 165 -21.71 -13.38 26.88
C ASP A 165 -21.03 -13.77 25.55
N LYS A 166 -20.03 -12.96 25.21
CA LYS A 166 -19.54 -12.71 23.85
C LYS A 166 -18.65 -13.84 23.37
N VAL A 167 -19.15 -14.64 22.43
CA VAL A 167 -18.34 -15.54 21.61
C VAL A 167 -17.13 -14.78 21.06
N SER A 168 -15.92 -15.32 21.22
CA SER A 168 -14.70 -14.63 20.79
C SER A 168 -14.72 -14.37 19.28
N THR A 169 -14.06 -13.31 18.80
CA THR A 169 -13.96 -13.07 17.35
C THR A 169 -13.39 -14.28 16.60
N ALA A 170 -12.47 -15.02 17.23
CA ALA A 170 -11.91 -16.26 16.65
C ALA A 170 -12.97 -17.36 16.48
N GLU A 171 -13.87 -17.53 17.45
CA GLU A 171 -14.98 -18.47 17.34
C GLU A 171 -16.04 -18.00 16.33
N ARG A 172 -16.32 -16.69 16.26
CA ARG A 172 -17.20 -16.10 15.23
C ARG A 172 -16.70 -16.38 13.82
N VAL A 173 -15.40 -16.24 13.57
CA VAL A 173 -14.78 -16.58 12.27
C VAL A 173 -14.95 -18.07 11.94
N LYS A 174 -14.81 -18.96 12.93
CA LYS A 174 -15.03 -20.40 12.73
C LYS A 174 -16.51 -20.71 12.43
N ALA A 175 -17.42 -20.03 13.09
CA ALA A 175 -18.87 -20.23 12.94
C ALA A 175 -19.46 -19.59 11.67
N PHE A 176 -18.76 -18.64 11.05
CA PHE A 176 -19.27 -17.87 9.90
C PHE A 176 -19.73 -18.71 8.71
N GLN A 177 -19.11 -19.87 8.46
CA GLN A 177 -19.55 -20.81 7.41
C GLN A 177 -20.97 -21.35 7.63
N THR A 178 -21.50 -21.21 8.84
CA THR A 178 -22.80 -21.74 9.24
C THR A 178 -23.81 -20.65 9.62
N ASP A 179 -23.39 -19.60 10.33
CA ASP A 179 -24.30 -18.57 10.82
C ASP A 179 -24.42 -17.35 9.90
N GLU A 180 -23.41 -17.14 9.03
CA GLU A 180 -23.27 -15.96 8.17
C GLU A 180 -23.50 -14.63 8.91
N ASP A 181 -23.02 -14.50 10.16
CA ASP A 181 -23.26 -13.36 11.06
C ASP A 181 -22.97 -12.00 10.36
N PRO A 182 -24.01 -11.18 10.05
CA PRO A 182 -23.83 -9.90 9.37
C PRO A 182 -22.97 -8.91 10.17
N SER A 183 -22.96 -9.00 11.49
CA SER A 183 -22.14 -8.13 12.34
C SER A 183 -20.65 -8.48 12.29
N LEU A 184 -20.29 -9.70 11.84
CA LEU A 184 -18.90 -10.06 11.57
C LEU A 184 -18.43 -9.43 10.25
N VAL A 185 -19.32 -9.32 9.25
CA VAL A 185 -19.05 -8.61 8.00
C VAL A 185 -18.85 -7.12 8.26
N GLU A 186 -19.68 -6.49 9.11
CA GLU A 186 -19.47 -5.11 9.56
C GLU A 186 -18.11 -4.93 10.24
N LEU A 187 -17.74 -5.85 11.15
CA LEU A 187 -16.45 -5.83 11.84
C LEU A 187 -15.29 -5.94 10.85
N LEU A 188 -15.36 -6.88 9.89
CA LEU A 188 -14.31 -7.08 8.88
C LEU A 188 -14.16 -5.85 7.97
N PHE A 189 -15.28 -5.25 7.54
CA PHE A 189 -15.28 -4.01 6.77
C PHE A 189 -14.58 -2.87 7.52
N GLN A 190 -14.95 -2.66 8.79
CA GLN A 190 -14.32 -1.63 9.62
C GLN A 190 -12.87 -1.96 9.95
N TYR A 191 -12.52 -3.25 10.08
CA TYR A 191 -11.15 -3.68 10.32
C TYR A 191 -10.23 -3.31 9.15
N GLY A 192 -10.69 -3.43 7.90
CA GLY A 192 -9.94 -2.94 6.74
C GLY A 192 -9.64 -1.44 6.79
N ARG A 193 -10.62 -0.62 7.20
CA ARG A 193 -10.44 0.82 7.42
C ARG A 193 -9.48 1.11 8.57
N TYR A 194 -9.63 0.41 9.68
CA TYR A 194 -8.71 0.49 10.83
C TYR A 194 -7.27 0.19 10.41
N LEU A 195 -7.04 -0.91 9.70
CA LEU A 195 -5.71 -1.31 9.26
C LEU A 195 -5.05 -0.22 8.40
N LEU A 196 -5.76 0.32 7.41
CA LEU A 196 -5.21 1.37 6.54
C LEU A 196 -4.86 2.65 7.32
N ILE A 197 -5.73 3.08 8.26
CA ILE A 197 -5.43 4.22 9.16
C ILE A 197 -4.17 3.93 9.99
N SER A 198 -3.99 2.69 10.44
CA SER A 198 -2.87 2.30 11.30
C SER A 198 -1.54 2.09 10.57
N CYS A 199 -1.55 1.87 9.24
CA CYS A 199 -0.34 1.53 8.49
C CYS A 199 -0.01 2.44 7.30
N SER A 200 -0.83 3.46 7.01
CA SER A 200 -0.58 4.41 5.92
C SER A 200 -1.10 5.81 6.26
N ARG A 201 -0.28 6.61 6.97
CA ARG A 201 -0.61 7.99 7.34
C ARG A 201 0.30 8.97 6.59
N PRO A 202 -0.13 10.23 6.35
CA PRO A 202 0.75 11.27 5.83
C PRO A 202 2.14 11.27 6.49
N GLY A 203 3.19 11.33 5.69
CA GLY A 203 4.57 11.23 6.15
C GLY A 203 5.11 9.82 6.49
N THR A 204 4.32 8.74 6.38
CA THR A 204 4.81 7.36 6.57
C THR A 204 5.24 6.71 5.26
N GLN A 205 5.77 5.48 5.33
CA GLN A 205 5.93 4.62 4.16
C GLN A 205 4.59 4.03 3.74
N VAL A 206 4.54 3.47 2.54
CA VAL A 206 3.37 2.73 2.04
C VAL A 206 3.13 1.45 2.84
N ALA A 207 1.85 1.10 3.02
CA ALA A 207 1.45 -0.21 3.54
C ALA A 207 1.97 -1.33 2.62
N ASN A 208 2.91 -2.13 3.11
CA ASN A 208 3.51 -3.24 2.37
C ASN A 208 2.62 -4.51 2.45
N LEU A 209 3.12 -5.69 2.04
CA LEU A 209 2.35 -6.95 2.11
C LEU A 209 1.78 -7.29 3.50
N GLN A 210 2.35 -6.72 4.57
CA GLN A 210 1.94 -6.93 5.96
C GLN A 210 1.56 -5.60 6.65
N GLY A 211 1.27 -4.54 5.88
CA GLY A 211 1.07 -3.19 6.40
C GLY A 211 2.37 -2.64 7.01
N ILE A 212 2.51 -2.82 8.33
CA ILE A 212 3.72 -2.53 9.12
C ILE A 212 4.04 -3.63 10.15
N TRP A 213 3.27 -4.74 10.14
CA TRP A 213 3.29 -5.74 11.20
C TRP A 213 4.07 -6.99 10.77
N ASN A 214 5.33 -7.09 11.16
CA ASN A 214 6.18 -8.23 10.88
C ASN A 214 7.03 -8.60 12.11
N LYS A 215 7.18 -9.90 12.36
CA LYS A 215 8.04 -10.44 13.42
C LYS A 215 9.26 -11.19 12.89
N ASP A 216 9.24 -11.56 11.61
CA ASP A 216 10.22 -12.45 11.00
C ASP A 216 11.35 -11.65 10.34
N LEU A 217 12.61 -12.06 10.50
CA LEU A 217 13.74 -11.39 9.84
C LEU A 217 13.74 -11.59 8.32
N THR A 218 13.17 -12.71 7.87
CA THR A 218 12.99 -13.09 6.46
C THR A 218 11.52 -13.44 6.23
N PRO A 219 10.64 -12.43 6.16
CA PRO A 219 9.22 -12.66 5.96
C PRO A 219 8.94 -13.24 4.56
N PRO A 220 7.80 -13.95 4.37
CA PRO A 220 7.36 -14.39 3.04
C PRO A 220 7.30 -13.24 2.05
N TRP A 221 7.88 -13.45 0.86
CA TRP A 221 8.02 -12.44 -0.19
C TRP A 221 8.58 -11.11 0.29
N ASP A 222 9.46 -11.18 1.30
CA ASP A 222 10.19 -10.07 1.88
C ASP A 222 9.33 -9.02 2.59
N GLY A 223 8.02 -9.27 2.74
CA GLY A 223 7.07 -8.26 3.19
C GLY A 223 7.11 -7.00 2.31
N ALA A 224 7.55 -7.14 1.05
CA ALA A 224 7.90 -6.04 0.17
C ALA A 224 6.66 -5.41 -0.50
N GLN A 225 6.88 -4.40 -1.33
CA GLN A 225 5.85 -3.79 -2.16
C GLN A 225 5.69 -4.59 -3.45
N HIS A 226 4.64 -5.43 -3.52
CA HIS A 226 4.29 -6.19 -4.73
C HIS A 226 3.30 -5.42 -5.57
N LEU A 227 3.71 -5.08 -6.80
CA LEU A 227 3.07 -4.10 -7.68
C LEU A 227 2.23 -4.75 -8.79
N ASN A 228 2.12 -6.07 -8.80
CA ASN A 228 1.30 -6.83 -9.76
C ASN A 228 -0.08 -7.23 -9.21
N ILE A 229 -0.48 -6.70 -8.04
CA ILE A 229 -1.86 -6.64 -7.51
C ILE A 229 -1.88 -6.11 -6.08
N ASN A 230 -0.93 -6.53 -5.23
CA ASN A 230 -1.06 -6.42 -3.77
C ASN A 230 -1.02 -4.97 -3.27
N LEU A 231 -0.06 -4.18 -3.74
CA LEU A 231 0.05 -2.79 -3.32
C LEU A 231 -1.16 -2.00 -3.80
N GLN A 232 -1.65 -2.23 -5.03
CA GLN A 232 -2.88 -1.61 -5.52
C GLN A 232 -4.08 -1.96 -4.61
N MET A 233 -4.21 -3.25 -4.28
CA MET A 233 -5.28 -3.76 -3.41
C MET A 233 -5.28 -3.10 -2.03
N ASN A 234 -4.11 -2.86 -1.43
CA ASN A 234 -4.00 -2.19 -0.15
C ASN A 234 -4.68 -0.80 -0.14
N TYR A 235 -4.73 -0.11 -1.29
CA TYR A 235 -5.27 1.26 -1.39
C TYR A 235 -6.63 1.38 -2.07
N TRP A 236 -7.20 0.29 -2.61
CA TRP A 236 -8.58 0.31 -3.13
C TRP A 236 -9.64 0.85 -2.15
N PRO A 237 -9.59 0.55 -0.83
CA PRO A 237 -10.58 1.12 0.09
C PRO A 237 -10.33 2.59 0.42
N ALA A 238 -9.17 3.17 0.10
CA ALA A 238 -8.79 4.49 0.62
C ALA A 238 -9.79 5.59 0.23
N LEU A 239 -10.24 5.63 -1.02
CA LEU A 239 -11.19 6.65 -1.50
C LEU A 239 -12.64 6.30 -1.13
N SER A 240 -13.10 5.10 -1.51
CA SER A 240 -14.47 4.65 -1.30
C SER A 240 -14.85 4.54 0.18
N CYS A 241 -13.88 4.30 1.07
CA CYS A 241 -14.07 4.24 2.53
C CYS A 241 -13.65 5.54 3.25
N ASN A 242 -13.54 6.66 2.53
CA ASN A 242 -13.36 8.02 3.04
C ASN A 242 -12.08 8.25 3.87
N LEU A 243 -10.96 7.75 3.34
CA LEU A 243 -9.61 7.78 3.92
C LEU A 243 -8.58 8.30 2.91
N LYS A 244 -8.94 9.31 2.11
CA LYS A 244 -8.10 9.83 1.01
C LYS A 244 -6.69 10.24 1.46
N GLU A 245 -6.54 10.74 2.68
CA GLU A 245 -5.28 11.16 3.28
C GLU A 245 -4.31 9.98 3.45
N CYS A 246 -4.86 8.77 3.61
CA CYS A 246 -4.05 7.56 3.72
C CYS A 246 -3.38 7.18 2.40
N GLN A 247 -3.71 7.81 1.26
CA GLN A 247 -3.02 7.59 -0.03
C GLN A 247 -1.75 8.42 -0.19
N GLU A 248 -1.49 9.41 0.66
CA GLU A 248 -0.30 10.26 0.52
C GLU A 248 1.01 9.46 0.47
N PRO A 249 1.25 8.45 1.33
CA PRO A 249 2.42 7.59 1.22
C PRO A 249 2.57 6.92 -0.16
N LEU A 250 1.45 6.53 -0.79
CA LEU A 250 1.47 5.91 -2.11
C LEU A 250 1.98 6.89 -3.17
N PHE A 251 1.57 8.15 -3.12
CA PHE A 251 1.99 9.17 -4.07
C PHE A 251 3.46 9.54 -3.92
N GLU A 252 3.97 9.59 -2.67
CA GLU A 252 5.39 9.78 -2.41
C GLU A 252 6.23 8.59 -2.87
N TYR A 253 5.70 7.37 -2.72
CA TYR A 253 6.35 6.18 -3.21
C TYR A 253 6.40 6.13 -4.74
N ILE A 254 5.29 6.43 -5.43
CA ILE A 254 5.26 6.55 -6.90
C ILE A 254 6.25 7.62 -7.39
N SER A 255 6.36 8.74 -6.66
CA SER A 255 7.35 9.78 -6.98
C SER A 255 8.78 9.25 -6.89
N SER A 256 9.09 8.48 -5.86
CA SER A 256 10.40 7.84 -5.69
C SER A 256 10.67 6.80 -6.79
N LEU A 257 9.67 5.96 -7.11
CA LEU A 257 9.75 5.00 -8.21
C LEU A 257 9.97 5.70 -9.55
N SER A 258 9.40 6.87 -9.79
CA SER A 258 9.60 7.60 -11.05
C SER A 258 11.06 8.03 -11.28
N ILE A 259 11.76 8.36 -10.19
CA ILE A 259 13.18 8.74 -10.23
C ILE A 259 14.03 7.50 -10.56
N SER A 260 13.95 6.44 -9.75
CA SER A 260 14.68 5.18 -10.00
C SER A 260 14.31 4.56 -11.35
N GLY A 261 13.02 4.57 -11.66
CA GLY A 261 12.44 3.96 -12.85
C GLY A 261 12.85 4.64 -14.14
N SER A 262 13.24 5.91 -14.10
CA SER A 262 13.82 6.58 -15.28
C SER A 262 15.17 5.97 -15.67
N MET A 263 15.97 5.56 -14.69
CA MET A 263 17.22 4.85 -14.94
C MET A 263 16.94 3.45 -15.48
N THR A 264 15.96 2.74 -14.91
CA THR A 264 15.54 1.42 -15.42
C THR A 264 15.04 1.51 -16.86
N ALA A 265 14.18 2.48 -17.19
CA ALA A 265 13.68 2.68 -18.54
C ALA A 265 14.83 2.87 -19.55
N LYS A 266 15.78 3.74 -19.19
CA LYS A 266 16.95 4.03 -20.03
C LYS A 266 17.88 2.81 -20.19
N VAL A 267 18.22 2.13 -19.09
CA VAL A 267 19.24 1.07 -19.10
C VAL A 267 18.70 -0.24 -19.65
N ASN A 268 17.48 -0.62 -19.29
CA ASN A 268 16.92 -1.91 -19.65
C ASN A 268 16.21 -1.89 -21.01
N TYR A 269 15.68 -0.74 -21.41
CA TYR A 269 14.78 -0.63 -22.57
C TYR A 269 15.18 0.46 -23.56
N GLU A 270 16.22 1.24 -23.28
CA GLU A 270 16.59 2.43 -24.08
C GLU A 270 15.41 3.40 -24.30
N ALA A 271 14.45 3.38 -23.36
CA ALA A 271 13.19 4.11 -23.44
C ALA A 271 13.23 5.38 -22.58
N LYS A 272 12.39 6.34 -22.96
CA LYS A 272 12.10 7.54 -22.15
C LYS A 272 11.13 7.20 -21.01
N GLY A 273 10.84 8.22 -20.20
CA GLY A 273 9.88 8.08 -19.11
C GLY A 273 10.44 7.30 -17.93
N TRP A 274 9.59 6.54 -17.26
CA TRP A 274 9.98 5.69 -16.14
C TRP A 274 9.13 4.42 -16.09
N VAL A 275 9.72 3.35 -15.53
CA VAL A 275 9.10 2.02 -15.41
C VAL A 275 9.37 1.42 -14.03
N ALA A 276 8.42 0.65 -13.51
CA ALA A 276 8.61 -0.23 -12.36
C ALA A 276 7.95 -1.58 -12.64
N HIS A 277 8.58 -2.65 -12.16
CA HIS A 277 8.15 -4.03 -12.41
C HIS A 277 7.24 -4.57 -11.31
N GLN A 278 7.15 -5.89 -11.14
CA GLN A 278 6.22 -6.56 -10.24
C GLN A 278 6.57 -6.46 -8.75
N VAL A 279 7.84 -6.22 -8.37
CA VAL A 279 8.26 -6.04 -6.97
C VAL A 279 9.16 -4.81 -6.83
N SER A 280 8.98 -4.11 -5.71
CA SER A 280 9.83 -3.01 -5.27
C SER A 280 10.11 -3.14 -3.76
N ASP A 281 10.83 -2.18 -3.18
CA ASP A 281 11.24 -2.20 -1.77
C ASP A 281 11.36 -0.78 -1.19
N LEU A 282 11.80 -0.68 0.07
CA LEU A 282 12.06 0.59 0.76
C LEU A 282 12.98 1.54 -0.03
N TRP A 283 13.85 1.00 -0.90
CA TRP A 283 14.81 1.76 -1.70
C TRP A 283 14.26 2.16 -3.08
N ALA A 284 12.95 1.98 -3.30
CA ALA A 284 12.28 2.25 -4.56
C ALA A 284 12.95 1.51 -5.74
N LYS A 285 13.31 0.23 -5.54
CA LYS A 285 13.80 -0.64 -6.63
C LYS A 285 12.76 -0.71 -7.75
N THR A 286 13.20 -0.53 -8.98
CA THR A 286 12.33 -0.55 -10.17
C THR A 286 12.72 -1.57 -11.22
N SER A 287 13.90 -2.19 -11.13
CA SER A 287 14.33 -3.26 -12.02
C SER A 287 13.56 -4.57 -11.75
N PRO A 288 13.43 -5.45 -12.76
CA PRO A 288 12.80 -6.76 -12.56
C PRO A 288 13.52 -7.52 -11.45
N ASP A 289 12.78 -8.31 -10.69
CA ASP A 289 13.36 -9.14 -9.64
C ASP A 289 13.97 -10.43 -10.19
N ALA A 290 14.91 -11.03 -9.45
CA ALA A 290 15.56 -12.26 -9.92
C ALA A 290 14.61 -13.44 -9.83
N GLY A 291 14.50 -14.26 -10.88
CA GLY A 291 13.75 -15.51 -10.85
C GLY A 291 13.09 -15.86 -12.18
N GLN A 292 11.88 -16.44 -12.15
CA GLN A 292 11.22 -16.90 -13.38
C GLN A 292 10.59 -15.74 -14.14
N ALA A 293 10.73 -15.75 -15.47
CA ALA A 293 10.11 -14.75 -16.35
C ALA A 293 8.59 -14.63 -16.17
N LEU A 294 7.92 -15.72 -15.74
CA LEU A 294 6.49 -15.79 -15.42
C LEU A 294 5.98 -14.60 -14.57
N TRP A 295 6.81 -14.16 -13.63
CA TRP A 295 6.48 -13.08 -12.71
C TRP A 295 7.50 -11.94 -12.79
N ALA A 296 8.78 -12.24 -12.98
CA ALA A 296 9.85 -11.25 -13.00
C ALA A 296 9.75 -10.26 -14.17
N LEU A 297 9.25 -10.72 -15.32
CA LEU A 297 9.25 -9.96 -16.55
C LEU A 297 7.87 -9.33 -16.78
N TRP A 298 7.53 -8.36 -15.94
CA TRP A 298 6.25 -7.64 -16.03
C TRP A 298 6.44 -6.13 -15.77
N PRO A 299 6.65 -5.31 -16.82
CA PRO A 299 7.01 -3.88 -16.69
C PRO A 299 5.79 -2.95 -16.53
N MET A 300 4.68 -3.41 -15.97
CA MET A 300 3.43 -2.64 -15.85
C MET A 300 3.11 -2.19 -14.42
N GLY A 301 3.94 -2.53 -13.43
CA GLY A 301 3.68 -2.18 -12.02
C GLY A 301 3.57 -0.68 -11.79
N GLY A 302 4.52 0.09 -12.33
CA GLY A 302 4.48 1.55 -12.27
C GLY A 302 3.26 2.15 -12.96
N ALA A 303 2.89 1.61 -14.12
CA ALA A 303 1.73 2.05 -14.88
C ALA A 303 0.41 1.76 -14.14
N TRP A 304 0.27 0.59 -13.53
CA TRP A 304 -0.91 0.28 -12.74
C TRP A 304 -1.01 1.17 -11.50
N LEU A 305 0.10 1.43 -10.79
CA LEU A 305 0.10 2.38 -9.68
C LEU A 305 -0.35 3.79 -10.11
N CYS A 306 0.02 4.24 -11.30
CA CYS A 306 -0.40 5.56 -11.81
C CYS A 306 -1.92 5.70 -11.95
N THR A 307 -2.67 4.61 -12.06
CA THR A 307 -4.15 4.68 -12.10
C THR A 307 -4.72 5.27 -10.82
N HIS A 308 -4.09 5.03 -9.66
CA HIS A 308 -4.48 5.64 -8.39
C HIS A 308 -4.33 7.17 -8.35
N LEU A 309 -3.40 7.74 -9.13
CA LEU A 309 -3.23 9.20 -9.24
C LEU A 309 -4.46 9.84 -9.90
N TRP A 310 -4.93 9.23 -10.99
CA TRP A 310 -6.13 9.69 -11.69
C TRP A 310 -7.39 9.44 -10.86
N GLU A 311 -7.51 8.27 -10.22
CA GLU A 311 -8.61 7.98 -9.29
C GLU A 311 -8.69 9.03 -8.18
N HIS A 312 -7.57 9.35 -7.52
CA HIS A 312 -7.55 10.37 -6.49
C HIS A 312 -8.09 11.70 -6.98
N TYR A 313 -7.61 12.20 -8.13
CA TYR A 313 -8.14 13.43 -8.72
C TYR A 313 -9.64 13.33 -9.03
N THR A 314 -10.11 12.24 -9.62
CA THR A 314 -11.54 12.10 -9.96
C THR A 314 -12.45 12.03 -8.73
N TYR A 315 -11.95 11.54 -7.59
CA TYR A 315 -12.67 11.56 -6.32
C TYR A 315 -12.62 12.92 -5.61
N THR A 316 -11.48 13.62 -5.64
CA THR A 316 -11.28 14.85 -4.85
C THR A 316 -11.49 16.13 -5.64
N THR A 317 -11.39 16.06 -6.96
CA THR A 317 -11.33 17.19 -7.90
C THR A 317 -10.22 18.20 -7.59
N ASP A 318 -9.18 17.76 -6.87
CA ASP A 318 -8.05 18.61 -6.48
C ASP A 318 -7.16 18.92 -7.68
N ARG A 319 -7.34 20.11 -8.25
CA ARG A 319 -6.63 20.56 -9.44
C ARG A 319 -5.15 20.85 -9.18
N ASP A 320 -4.78 21.22 -7.95
CA ASP A 320 -3.38 21.46 -7.58
C ASP A 320 -2.65 20.11 -7.47
N PHE A 321 -3.26 19.11 -6.83
CA PHE A 321 -2.75 17.74 -6.85
C PHE A 321 -2.59 17.20 -8.28
N LEU A 322 -3.59 17.45 -9.15
CA LEU A 322 -3.52 17.04 -10.55
C LEU A 322 -2.32 17.67 -11.26
N ARG A 323 -2.14 18.99 -11.12
CA ARG A 323 -1.08 19.76 -11.78
C ARG A 323 0.31 19.39 -11.27
N ASP A 324 0.48 19.32 -9.95
CA ASP A 324 1.79 19.32 -9.32
C ASP A 324 2.32 17.91 -9.02
N LYS A 325 1.41 16.94 -8.86
CA LYS A 325 1.77 15.56 -8.48
C LYS A 325 1.35 14.54 -9.54
N ALA A 326 0.05 14.45 -9.85
CA ALA A 326 -0.46 13.36 -10.69
C ALA A 326 -0.01 13.48 -12.16
N TYR A 327 -0.14 14.67 -12.77
CA TYR A 327 0.15 14.85 -14.19
C TYR A 327 1.62 14.57 -14.54
N PRO A 328 2.64 15.11 -13.83
CA PRO A 328 4.04 14.81 -14.17
C PRO A 328 4.38 13.32 -14.08
N LEU A 329 3.81 12.61 -13.10
CA LEU A 329 4.01 11.16 -12.94
C LEU A 329 3.34 10.36 -14.07
N LEU A 330 2.09 10.71 -14.43
CA LEU A 330 1.36 10.12 -15.56
C LEU A 330 2.06 10.41 -16.89
N GLU A 331 2.57 11.63 -17.08
CA GLU A 331 3.30 12.07 -18.28
C GLU A 331 4.57 11.23 -18.48
N GLY A 332 5.38 11.07 -17.42
CA GLY A 332 6.57 10.23 -17.45
C GLY A 332 6.24 8.75 -17.70
N CYS A 333 5.15 8.24 -17.13
CA CYS A 333 4.72 6.85 -17.34
C CYS A 333 4.22 6.64 -18.78
N ALA A 334 3.38 7.53 -19.30
CA ALA A 334 2.88 7.48 -20.67
C ALA A 334 4.02 7.58 -21.70
N SER A 335 5.06 8.37 -21.41
CA SER A 335 6.26 8.42 -22.25
C SER A 335 6.98 7.08 -22.33
N PHE A 336 7.10 6.33 -21.23
CA PHE A 336 7.67 4.99 -21.26
C PHE A 336 6.78 4.04 -22.07
N LEU A 337 5.47 4.05 -21.83
CA LEU A 337 4.54 3.15 -22.51
C LEU A 337 4.49 3.38 -24.02
N LEU A 338 4.62 4.63 -24.50
CA LEU A 338 4.74 4.92 -25.92
C LEU A 338 6.01 4.32 -26.56
N ASP A 339 7.15 4.38 -25.86
CA ASP A 339 8.40 3.78 -26.33
C ASP A 339 8.41 2.25 -26.17
N TRP A 340 7.63 1.71 -25.22
CA TRP A 340 7.49 0.27 -24.98
C TRP A 340 6.60 -0.43 -26.02
N LEU A 341 5.63 0.29 -26.57
CA LEU A 341 4.76 -0.20 -27.64
C LEU A 341 5.53 -0.30 -28.96
N ILE A 342 5.42 -1.45 -29.62
CA ILE A 342 6.01 -1.69 -30.94
C ILE A 342 4.93 -1.93 -31.99
N GLU A 343 5.29 -1.75 -33.26
CA GLU A 343 4.43 -2.07 -34.39
C GLU A 343 4.15 -3.58 -34.46
N GLY A 344 2.88 -3.95 -34.36
CA GLY A 344 2.37 -5.32 -34.52
C GLY A 344 1.64 -5.53 -35.85
N PRO A 345 1.25 -6.78 -36.14
CA PRO A 345 0.46 -7.10 -37.32
C PRO A 345 -0.92 -6.42 -37.31
N GLY A 346 -1.40 -6.04 -38.49
CA GLY A 346 -2.71 -5.40 -38.65
C GLY A 346 -2.76 -3.92 -38.24
N GLY A 347 -1.61 -3.28 -38.02
CA GLY A 347 -1.51 -1.86 -37.66
C GLY A 347 -1.74 -1.56 -36.17
N TYR A 348 -1.90 -2.61 -35.36
CA TYR A 348 -1.99 -2.52 -33.91
C TYR A 348 -0.61 -2.32 -33.28
N LEU A 349 -0.60 -1.71 -32.11
CA LEU A 349 0.55 -1.59 -31.24
C LEU A 349 0.53 -2.74 -30.23
N GLU A 350 1.71 -3.32 -29.97
CA GLU A 350 1.87 -4.49 -29.12
C GLU A 350 2.91 -4.26 -28.02
N THR A 351 2.78 -4.97 -26.90
CA THR A 351 3.88 -5.16 -25.93
C THR A 351 4.58 -6.48 -26.18
N ASN A 352 5.91 -6.48 -26.22
CA ASN A 352 6.70 -7.69 -26.34
C ASN A 352 8.10 -7.48 -25.74
N PRO A 353 8.53 -8.29 -24.76
CA PRO A 353 7.80 -9.41 -24.16
C PRO A 353 6.66 -8.99 -23.22
N SER A 354 5.66 -9.86 -23.06
CA SER A 354 4.49 -9.64 -22.19
C SER A 354 4.14 -10.90 -21.40
N THR A 355 3.67 -10.71 -20.16
CA THR A 355 3.23 -11.76 -19.24
C THR A 355 1.84 -11.42 -18.68
N SER A 356 1.13 -12.41 -18.15
CA SER A 356 -0.11 -12.25 -17.39
C SER A 356 0.17 -12.78 -15.97
N PRO A 357 0.54 -11.93 -15.01
CA PRO A 357 0.99 -12.38 -13.69
C PRO A 357 -0.07 -13.24 -12.97
N GLU A 358 0.21 -14.45 -12.50
CA GLU A 358 1.41 -15.29 -12.72
C GLU A 358 1.01 -16.61 -13.39
N HIS A 359 0.40 -16.48 -14.57
CA HIS A 359 -0.18 -17.56 -15.33
C HIS A 359 0.69 -18.02 -16.50
N MET A 360 0.59 -19.32 -16.77
CA MET A 360 1.18 -19.97 -17.93
C MET A 360 0.10 -20.29 -18.96
N PHE A 361 0.53 -20.54 -20.18
CA PHE A 361 -0.29 -21.02 -21.28
C PHE A 361 0.43 -22.15 -22.02
N ILE A 362 -0.29 -22.95 -22.81
CA ILE A 362 0.31 -23.95 -23.70
C ILE A 362 0.68 -23.30 -25.03
N ALA A 363 1.98 -23.28 -25.33
CA ALA A 363 2.53 -22.75 -26.57
C ALA A 363 2.25 -23.67 -27.77
N PRO A 364 2.43 -23.20 -29.02
CA PRO A 364 2.19 -24.00 -30.23
C PRO A 364 3.00 -25.30 -30.33
N ASP A 365 4.13 -25.40 -29.61
CA ASP A 365 4.94 -26.62 -29.53
C ASP A 365 4.42 -27.64 -28.49
N GLY A 366 3.28 -27.34 -27.86
CA GLY A 366 2.62 -28.16 -26.85
C GLY A 366 3.20 -28.03 -25.44
N LYS A 367 4.16 -27.12 -25.21
CA LYS A 367 4.80 -26.94 -23.90
C LYS A 367 4.23 -25.76 -23.13
N PRO A 368 4.28 -25.78 -21.78
CA PRO A 368 3.99 -24.60 -20.98
C PRO A 368 4.97 -23.46 -21.27
N ALA A 369 4.43 -22.26 -21.43
CA ALA A 369 5.15 -21.00 -21.58
C ALA A 369 4.45 -19.92 -20.74
N SER A 370 5.16 -18.82 -20.45
CA SER A 370 4.61 -17.71 -19.66
C SER A 370 4.80 -16.34 -20.30
N VAL A 371 5.62 -16.27 -21.35
CA VAL A 371 5.94 -15.03 -22.06
C VAL A 371 5.34 -15.11 -23.46
N SER A 372 4.54 -14.11 -23.81
CA SER A 372 4.07 -13.89 -25.18
C SER A 372 4.13 -12.39 -25.50
N TYR A 373 3.09 -11.86 -26.13
CA TYR A 373 2.94 -10.47 -26.50
C TYR A 373 1.53 -10.00 -26.14
N SER A 374 1.40 -8.73 -25.76
CA SER A 374 0.13 -8.03 -25.56
C SER A 374 -0.88 -8.81 -24.72
N SER A 375 -0.49 -9.24 -23.52
CA SER A 375 -1.46 -9.76 -22.56
C SER A 375 -2.60 -8.76 -22.37
N THR A 376 -3.81 -9.26 -22.13
CA THR A 376 -4.98 -8.39 -21.94
C THR A 376 -4.78 -7.44 -20.77
N MET A 377 -3.99 -7.86 -19.77
CA MET A 377 -3.62 -7.03 -18.63
C MET A 377 -2.75 -5.83 -19.03
N ASP A 378 -1.67 -6.04 -19.80
CA ASP A 378 -0.82 -4.95 -20.30
C ASP A 378 -1.65 -3.93 -21.08
N MET A 379 -2.43 -4.41 -22.06
CA MET A 379 -3.24 -3.54 -22.92
C MET A 379 -4.28 -2.74 -22.14
N SER A 380 -4.86 -3.35 -21.10
CA SER A 380 -5.86 -2.68 -20.25
C SER A 380 -5.23 -1.57 -19.39
N ILE A 381 -4.07 -1.84 -18.80
CA ILE A 381 -3.33 -0.86 -18.00
C ILE A 381 -2.87 0.31 -18.87
N ILE A 382 -2.29 0.03 -20.04
CA ILE A 382 -1.84 1.06 -21.00
C ILE A 382 -3.02 1.94 -21.41
N LYS A 383 -4.15 1.32 -21.76
CA LYS A 383 -5.36 2.06 -22.15
C LYS A 383 -5.86 2.98 -21.03
N GLU A 384 -5.80 2.55 -19.77
CA GLU A 384 -6.23 3.40 -18.65
C GLU A 384 -5.27 4.57 -18.43
N VAL A 385 -3.95 4.33 -18.44
CA VAL A 385 -2.95 5.41 -18.30
C VAL A 385 -3.05 6.42 -19.44
N PHE A 386 -3.16 5.96 -20.68
CA PHE A 386 -3.34 6.81 -21.86
C PHE A 386 -4.63 7.63 -21.78
N SER A 387 -5.72 7.00 -21.33
CA SER A 387 -6.98 7.70 -21.14
C SER A 387 -6.91 8.75 -20.02
N ALA A 388 -6.20 8.44 -18.93
CA ALA A 388 -6.01 9.32 -17.80
C ALA A 388 -5.18 10.55 -18.19
N ILE A 389 -4.04 10.38 -18.88
CA ILE A 389 -3.19 11.51 -19.29
C ILE A 389 -3.90 12.43 -20.28
N VAL A 390 -4.66 11.90 -21.24
CA VAL A 390 -5.49 12.71 -22.16
C VAL A 390 -6.54 13.50 -21.39
N SER A 391 -7.22 12.87 -20.44
CA SER A 391 -8.25 13.52 -19.63
C SER A 391 -7.65 14.62 -18.74
N ALA A 392 -6.52 14.34 -18.09
CA ALA A 392 -5.78 15.28 -17.27
C ALA A 392 -5.25 16.46 -18.08
N ALA A 393 -4.69 16.21 -19.28
CA ALA A 393 -4.22 17.25 -20.19
C ALA A 393 -5.34 18.19 -20.58
N LYS A 394 -6.53 17.67 -20.89
CA LYS A 394 -7.71 18.49 -21.20
C LYS A 394 -8.09 19.40 -20.06
N ILE A 395 -8.08 18.88 -18.84
CA ILE A 395 -8.41 19.67 -17.65
C ILE A 395 -7.38 20.78 -17.46
N LEU A 396 -6.09 20.48 -17.59
CA LEU A 396 -4.99 21.42 -17.38
C LEU A 396 -4.72 22.36 -18.57
N GLY A 397 -5.41 22.18 -19.70
CA GLY A 397 -5.19 22.99 -20.92
C GLY A 397 -3.92 22.60 -21.70
N ARG A 398 -3.43 21.36 -21.54
CA ARG A 398 -2.20 20.81 -22.13
C ARG A 398 -2.48 19.87 -23.32
N ASN A 399 -3.61 20.04 -24.00
CA ASN A 399 -4.03 19.13 -25.09
C ASN A 399 -3.06 19.12 -26.26
N GLU A 400 -2.36 20.23 -26.51
CA GLU A 400 -1.47 20.42 -27.66
C GLU A 400 -0.06 19.87 -27.41
N ASP A 401 0.22 19.36 -26.20
CA ASP A 401 1.52 18.77 -25.87
C ASP A 401 1.81 17.57 -26.79
N GLU A 402 3.03 17.49 -27.30
CA GLU A 402 3.46 16.46 -28.26
C GLU A 402 3.19 15.04 -27.74
N LEU A 403 3.44 14.80 -26.45
CA LEU A 403 3.15 13.51 -25.82
C LEU A 403 1.67 13.15 -25.91
N VAL A 404 0.78 14.10 -25.63
CA VAL A 404 -0.68 13.89 -25.63
C VAL A 404 -1.17 13.58 -27.03
N GLN A 405 -0.63 14.24 -28.06
CA GLN A 405 -0.95 13.93 -29.46
C GLN A 405 -0.52 12.52 -29.85
N LYS A 406 0.69 12.09 -29.47
CA LYS A 406 1.15 10.70 -29.69
C LYS A 406 0.28 9.67 -28.98
N VAL A 407 -0.16 9.97 -27.75
CA VAL A 407 -1.09 9.10 -27.00
C VAL A 407 -2.44 9.00 -27.72
N LEU A 408 -2.97 10.11 -28.24
CA LEU A 408 -4.23 10.12 -29.00
C LEU A 408 -4.15 9.29 -30.29
N GLU A 409 -3.00 9.30 -30.96
CA GLU A 409 -2.73 8.46 -32.14
C GLU A 409 -2.56 6.98 -31.79
N ALA A 410 -1.95 6.67 -30.64
CA ALA A 410 -1.71 5.30 -30.19
C ALA A 410 -2.97 4.60 -29.64
N LEU A 411 -3.84 5.32 -28.93
CA LEU A 411 -5.05 4.79 -28.29
C LEU A 411 -5.94 3.90 -29.20
N PRO A 412 -6.35 4.34 -30.42
CA PRO A 412 -7.17 3.52 -31.31
C PRO A 412 -6.42 2.33 -31.91
N ARG A 413 -5.08 2.29 -31.78
CA ARG A 413 -4.21 1.25 -32.28
C ARG A 413 -3.82 0.23 -31.21
N LEU A 414 -4.25 0.39 -29.96
CA LEU A 414 -4.06 -0.63 -28.93
C LEU A 414 -4.86 -1.89 -29.27
N LEU A 415 -4.30 -3.07 -29.02
CA LEU A 415 -4.99 -4.33 -29.27
C LEU A 415 -6.29 -4.40 -28.43
N PRO A 416 -7.47 -4.63 -29.05
CA PRO A 416 -8.72 -4.67 -28.32
C PRO A 416 -8.85 -5.95 -27.49
N THR A 417 -9.57 -5.86 -26.37
CA THR A 417 -10.01 -7.03 -25.60
C THR A 417 -10.88 -7.94 -26.46
N LYS A 418 -10.58 -9.24 -26.46
CA LYS A 418 -11.27 -10.27 -27.26
C LYS A 418 -11.99 -11.27 -26.37
N ILE A 419 -12.99 -11.93 -26.95
CA ILE A 419 -13.74 -13.02 -26.33
C ILE A 419 -13.24 -14.34 -26.91
N ALA A 420 -12.92 -15.29 -26.03
CA ALA A 420 -12.46 -16.63 -26.37
C ALA A 420 -13.63 -17.48 -26.90
N ARG A 421 -13.31 -18.65 -27.46
CA ARG A 421 -14.32 -19.56 -28.03
C ARG A 421 -15.35 -20.06 -27.00
N ASP A 422 -14.99 -20.11 -25.73
CA ASP A 422 -15.85 -20.52 -24.63
C ASP A 422 -16.68 -19.38 -24.02
N GLY A 423 -16.56 -18.16 -24.56
CA GLY A 423 -17.26 -16.96 -24.08
C GLY A 423 -16.53 -16.19 -22.98
N SER A 424 -15.34 -16.63 -22.55
CA SER A 424 -14.52 -15.91 -21.57
C SER A 424 -13.79 -14.71 -22.19
N VAL A 425 -13.35 -13.76 -21.36
CA VAL A 425 -12.46 -12.67 -21.81
C VAL A 425 -11.06 -13.24 -21.97
N MET A 426 -10.48 -13.17 -23.17
CA MET A 426 -9.16 -13.74 -23.43
C MET A 426 -8.10 -13.13 -22.51
N GLU A 427 -7.29 -13.98 -21.89
CA GLU A 427 -6.17 -13.53 -21.06
C GLU A 427 -4.96 -13.05 -21.88
N TRP A 428 -4.73 -13.69 -23.02
CA TRP A 428 -3.62 -13.44 -23.92
C TRP A 428 -4.11 -12.88 -25.26
N ALA A 429 -3.20 -12.35 -26.07
CA ALA A 429 -3.53 -11.88 -27.42
C ALA A 429 -4.08 -12.98 -28.35
N GLN A 430 -3.77 -14.24 -28.04
CA GLN A 430 -4.25 -15.45 -28.70
C GLN A 430 -5.02 -16.34 -27.72
N ASP A 431 -5.90 -17.19 -28.26
CA ASP A 431 -6.75 -18.11 -27.48
C ASP A 431 -5.94 -19.35 -27.08
N PHE A 432 -4.97 -19.13 -26.18
CA PHE A 432 -4.13 -20.19 -25.66
C PHE A 432 -4.86 -21.01 -24.59
N GLN A 433 -4.47 -22.29 -24.47
CA GLN A 433 -4.99 -23.17 -23.44
C GLN A 433 -4.28 -22.95 -22.09
N ASP A 434 -5.04 -22.95 -20.99
CA ASP A 434 -4.48 -23.03 -19.64
C ASP A 434 -3.91 -24.45 -19.40
N PRO A 435 -2.69 -24.59 -18.85
CA PRO A 435 -2.14 -25.90 -18.49
C PRO A 435 -2.99 -26.71 -17.49
N ARG A 436 -3.87 -26.06 -16.72
CA ARG A 436 -4.80 -26.67 -15.75
C ARG A 436 -6.13 -27.10 -16.38
N GLY A 437 -6.34 -26.82 -17.67
CA GLY A 437 -7.57 -27.18 -18.40
C GLY A 437 -8.79 -26.32 -18.08
N SER A 438 -8.61 -25.19 -17.38
CA SER A 438 -9.65 -24.19 -17.12
C SER A 438 -9.63 -23.08 -18.19
N PRO A 439 -10.73 -22.32 -18.39
CA PRO A 439 -10.70 -21.11 -19.21
C PRO A 439 -9.61 -20.13 -18.74
N SER A 440 -8.74 -19.67 -19.65
CA SER A 440 -7.79 -18.58 -19.38
C SER A 440 -8.49 -17.22 -19.51
N THR A 441 -8.92 -16.67 -18.37
CA THR A 441 -9.70 -15.42 -18.33
C THR A 441 -8.94 -14.28 -17.63
N CYS A 442 -8.91 -13.10 -18.25
CA CYS A 442 -8.38 -11.90 -17.61
C CYS A 442 -9.51 -11.00 -17.12
N ILE A 443 -9.53 -10.72 -15.81
CA ILE A 443 -10.53 -9.88 -15.15
C ILE A 443 -10.08 -8.45 -14.89
N THR A 444 -8.78 -8.14 -15.07
CA THR A 444 -8.23 -6.79 -14.93
C THR A 444 -8.97 -5.72 -15.74
N PRO A 445 -9.51 -6.01 -16.96
CA PRO A 445 -10.36 -5.04 -17.65
C PRO A 445 -11.63 -4.65 -16.88
N LEU A 446 -12.16 -5.53 -16.03
CA LEU A 446 -13.44 -5.37 -15.32
C LEU A 446 -13.30 -4.65 -13.98
N TRP A 447 -12.20 -4.88 -13.25
CA TRP A 447 -11.89 -4.24 -11.99
C TRP A 447 -10.37 -4.21 -11.77
N PRO A 448 -9.79 -3.08 -11.31
CA PRO A 448 -10.44 -1.84 -10.86
C PRO A 448 -10.91 -0.92 -11.99
N PHE A 449 -10.70 -1.29 -13.25
CA PHE A 449 -11.01 -0.42 -14.38
C PHE A 449 -12.51 -0.43 -14.72
N SER A 450 -13.11 0.75 -14.78
CA SER A 450 -14.54 0.91 -15.12
C SER A 450 -14.83 0.87 -16.63
N ARG A 451 -13.79 0.89 -17.48
CA ARG A 451 -13.94 1.13 -18.93
C ARG A 451 -14.26 -0.11 -19.78
N ALA A 452 -14.11 -1.34 -19.28
CA ALA A 452 -14.54 -2.52 -20.05
C ALA A 452 -16.06 -2.57 -20.29
N TYR A 453 -16.85 -1.99 -19.38
CA TYR A 453 -18.31 -1.98 -19.48
C TYR A 453 -18.82 -1.21 -20.71
N ASN A 454 -18.06 -0.22 -21.21
CA ASN A 454 -18.46 0.57 -22.38
C ASN A 454 -18.07 -0.09 -23.72
N ASN A 455 -16.94 -0.80 -23.77
CA ASN A 455 -16.44 -1.41 -25.02
C ASN A 455 -17.25 -2.65 -25.46
N CYS A 456 -17.75 -3.48 -24.54
CA CYS A 456 -18.57 -4.66 -24.91
C CYS A 456 -19.91 -4.28 -25.56
N ARG A 457 -20.39 -3.05 -25.32
CA ARG A 457 -21.65 -2.54 -25.89
C ARG A 457 -21.51 -2.05 -27.33
N GLU A 458 -20.30 -1.70 -27.75
CA GLU A 458 -20.03 -1.25 -29.13
C GLU A 458 -19.79 -2.45 -30.06
N ASN A 459 -19.08 -3.49 -29.60
CA ASN A 459 -18.83 -4.70 -30.40
C ASN A 459 -20.07 -5.59 -30.59
N SER A 460 -21.10 -5.46 -29.75
CA SER A 460 -22.39 -6.17 -29.92
C SER A 460 -23.31 -5.52 -30.96
N LYS A 461 -22.95 -4.34 -31.50
CA LYS A 461 -23.69 -3.68 -32.59
C LYS A 461 -23.08 -3.94 -33.97
N SER A 462 -21.96 -4.66 -34.05
CA SER A 462 -21.23 -4.96 -35.29
C SER A 462 -21.18 -6.46 -35.63
N MET A 463 -22.07 -7.29 -35.05
CA MET A 463 -22.32 -8.66 -35.50
C MET A 463 -23.73 -8.79 -36.10
#